data_AF-A0A7U6KEZ2-F1
#
_entry.id   AF-A0A7U6KEZ2-F1
#
_cell.length_a   1.000
_cell.length_b   1.000
_cell.length_c   1.000
_cell.angle_alpha   90.00
_cell.angle_beta   90.00
_cell.angle_gamma   90.00
#
_symmetry.space_group_name_H-M   'P 1'
#
loop_
_entity.id
_entity.type
_entity.pdbx_description
1 polymer ?
#
loop_
_entity_poly.entity_id
_entity_poly.type
_entity_poly.pdbx_seq_one_letter_code
_entity_poly.pdbx_strand_id
1 'polypeptide(L)'
;MNWEKSITNVSAEFEQYLERPNDNSSYIPDPVLIPYQDLVEKETKTDFRYETEIMYLSEYYNLDRKYVSTIKNQKYDGVCWAFSSNAILEGYLMKKTHISDPSHFDFSENHMKHALSSAGANKMGFDREPDGGGNFSMATAYWTRSTLTGPVDEKQDPFVSSGEIRKVKDTEKIKANNHLVTRTIRLANLPDGCSKQQKSDYINKIKHFLVEYGSVELQIDSDSAYFYPKVITGKKYMSYYKPNSETVNHAVTIVGWDDRYSKNLFFVKPERDGAFLVKNSWGSNWGIDGYFWLSYDDKLRGVSLVADVEKRRKFHHIYEFDPFGCTAAMGIGSLTTNFAANRFQGKTKGEQLVNVSTYIVVPNTCIRVYISKTGKWSDLEEVKLSNMTRTGEKGYCMDYAGYICLELCEPVMLCEKEFLVGIEYTAEPINKIPIELKFKHYSSMVTAKKGESYVASSAKEAKAIGDNEEQFELKLDDYGYQNACIKAFTRKIREGL
;
A
#
# COMPACT_ATOMS: atom_id res chain seq x y z
N MET A 1 -4.98 6.28 -33.23
CA MET A 1 -4.07 7.35 -32.74
C MET A 1 -2.86 6.67 -32.12
N ASN A 2 -1.64 7.16 -32.33
CA ASN A 2 -0.46 6.61 -31.66
C ASN A 2 -0.14 7.49 -30.45
N TRP A 3 -0.52 7.03 -29.26
CA TRP A 3 -0.10 7.68 -28.02
C TRP A 3 1.30 7.22 -27.64
N GLU A 4 2.16 8.16 -27.27
CA GLU A 4 3.42 7.85 -26.62
C GLU A 4 3.12 7.40 -25.18
N LYS A 5 3.23 6.08 -24.93
CA LYS A 5 3.04 5.46 -23.62
C LYS A 5 4.42 5.21 -23.02
N SER A 6 4.69 5.72 -21.84
CA SER A 6 5.96 5.49 -21.15
C SER A 6 5.74 5.02 -19.72
N ILE A 7 6.55 4.04 -19.31
CA ILE A 7 6.68 3.66 -17.90
C ILE A 7 7.41 4.79 -17.20
N THR A 8 6.88 5.19 -16.05
CA THR A 8 7.40 6.31 -15.28
C THR A 8 7.27 6.01 -13.80
N ASN A 9 7.92 6.84 -12.98
CA ASN A 9 7.93 6.69 -11.52
C ASN A 9 8.49 5.34 -11.06
N VAL A 10 9.49 4.80 -11.76
CA VAL A 10 10.33 3.74 -11.21
C VAL A 10 11.42 4.42 -10.38
N SER A 11 11.65 3.95 -9.16
CA SER A 11 12.70 4.51 -8.31
C SER A 11 14.08 4.07 -8.82
N ALA A 12 15.08 4.94 -8.72
CA ALA A 12 16.45 4.61 -9.13
C ALA A 12 16.99 3.42 -8.32
N GLU A 13 16.60 3.32 -7.05
CA GLU A 13 16.93 2.20 -6.17
C GLU A 13 16.32 0.88 -6.69
N PHE A 14 15.09 0.93 -7.21
CA PHE A 14 14.45 -0.24 -7.81
C PHE A 14 15.08 -0.61 -9.16
N GLU A 15 15.42 0.35 -10.01
CA GLU A 15 16.15 0.07 -11.26
C GLU A 15 17.50 -0.62 -10.97
N GLN A 16 18.24 -0.11 -9.97
CA GLN A 16 19.47 -0.74 -9.52
C GLN A 16 19.25 -2.16 -8.98
N TYR A 17 18.16 -2.38 -8.24
CA TYR A 17 17.76 -3.70 -7.77
C TYR A 17 17.49 -4.67 -8.93
N LEU A 18 16.82 -4.23 -10.00
CA LEU A 18 16.55 -5.08 -11.17
C LEU A 18 17.83 -5.53 -11.90
N GLU A 19 18.87 -4.69 -11.90
CA GLU A 19 20.18 -5.04 -12.47
C GLU A 19 20.99 -5.98 -11.57
N ARG A 20 20.87 -5.80 -10.25
CA ARG A 20 21.65 -6.51 -9.24
C ARG A 20 20.75 -6.91 -8.07
N PRO A 21 19.87 -7.91 -8.26
CA PRO A 21 19.02 -8.38 -7.18
C PRO A 21 19.93 -8.92 -6.07
N ASN A 22 19.80 -8.37 -4.87
CA ASN A 22 20.54 -8.81 -3.71
C ASN A 22 19.61 -9.69 -2.86
N ASP A 23 19.75 -11.00 -2.99
CA ASP A 23 18.91 -11.97 -2.29
C ASP A 23 19.09 -11.94 -0.75
N ASN A 24 20.15 -11.27 -0.26
CA ASN A 24 20.46 -11.16 1.17
C ASN A 24 19.94 -9.87 1.84
N SER A 25 19.30 -8.93 1.12
CA SER A 25 18.69 -7.76 1.77
C SER A 25 17.30 -8.09 2.31
N SER A 26 17.00 -7.65 3.53
CA SER A 26 15.66 -7.83 4.14
C SER A 26 14.60 -6.90 3.53
N TYR A 27 15.00 -6.03 2.60
CA TYR A 27 14.17 -5.06 1.92
C TYR A 27 14.40 -5.12 0.42
N ILE A 28 13.31 -5.03 -0.35
CA ILE A 28 13.31 -4.81 -1.80
C ILE A 28 12.73 -3.42 -2.05
N PRO A 29 13.42 -2.52 -2.76
CA PRO A 29 12.90 -1.19 -3.08
C PRO A 29 11.48 -1.23 -3.65
N ASP A 30 10.62 -0.29 -3.25
CA ASP A 30 9.30 -0.17 -3.85
C ASP A 30 9.43 0.19 -5.35
N PRO A 31 8.65 -0.48 -6.22
CA PRO A 31 8.78 -0.30 -7.66
C PRO A 31 8.13 1.00 -8.16
N VAL A 32 7.22 1.58 -7.37
CA VAL A 32 6.52 2.83 -7.68
C VAL A 32 6.98 3.93 -6.74
N LEU A 33 7.70 4.91 -7.31
CA LEU A 33 8.09 6.16 -6.69
C LEU A 33 6.88 7.09 -6.56
N ILE A 34 6.60 7.50 -5.32
CA ILE A 34 5.58 8.52 -5.06
C ILE A 34 6.25 9.90 -5.15
N PRO A 35 5.83 10.78 -6.08
CA PRO A 35 6.42 12.10 -6.21
C PRO A 35 6.09 12.94 -4.97
N TYR A 36 7.10 13.61 -4.43
CA TYR A 36 6.93 14.55 -3.33
C TYR A 36 6.21 15.81 -3.82
N GLN A 37 5.20 16.23 -3.06
CA GLN A 37 4.51 17.50 -3.20
C GLN A 37 4.47 18.14 -1.82
N ASP A 38 4.67 19.45 -1.74
CA ASP A 38 4.66 20.14 -0.45
C ASP A 38 3.31 19.98 0.23
N LEU A 39 3.35 19.59 1.51
CA LEU A 39 2.17 19.22 2.29
C LEU A 39 1.26 20.42 2.63
N VAL A 40 1.64 21.64 2.23
CA VAL A 40 1.03 22.90 2.67
C VAL A 40 0.29 23.64 1.54
N GLU A 41 0.40 23.23 0.27
CA GLU A 41 0.04 24.13 -0.85
C GLU A 41 -1.37 24.02 -1.45
N LYS A 42 -2.35 23.35 -0.83
CA LYS A 42 -3.75 23.46 -1.30
C LYS A 42 -4.74 23.62 -0.16
N GLU A 43 -5.15 24.88 0.04
CA GLU A 43 -6.36 25.30 0.76
C GLU A 43 -7.56 24.43 0.39
N THR A 44 -7.80 23.38 1.16
CA THR A 44 -9.05 22.63 1.14
C THR A 44 -9.62 22.67 2.54
N LYS A 45 -10.94 22.90 2.67
CA LYS A 45 -11.66 23.07 3.94
C LYS A 45 -11.50 21.91 4.94
N THR A 46 -10.98 20.78 4.50
CA THR A 46 -10.59 19.63 5.32
C THR A 46 -9.39 19.91 6.24
N ASP A 47 -8.54 20.88 5.92
CA ASP A 47 -7.29 21.13 6.64
C ASP A 47 -7.46 21.99 7.91
N PHE A 48 -8.55 22.74 8.04
CA PHE A 48 -8.84 23.51 9.26
C PHE A 48 -9.01 22.59 10.49
N ARG A 49 -9.46 21.35 10.29
CA ARG A 49 -9.47 20.31 11.34
C ARG A 49 -8.08 19.76 11.63
N TYR A 50 -7.24 19.58 10.61
CA TYR A 50 -5.88 19.06 10.76
C TYR A 50 -4.97 20.04 11.50
N GLU A 51 -4.98 21.33 11.14
CA GLU A 51 -4.22 22.37 11.83
C GLU A 51 -4.67 22.54 13.29
N THR A 52 -5.98 22.51 13.54
CA THR A 52 -6.51 22.58 14.91
C THR A 52 -6.20 21.31 15.70
N GLU A 53 -6.33 20.11 15.14
CA GLU A 53 -5.97 18.85 15.81
C GLU A 53 -4.48 18.76 16.13
N ILE A 54 -3.58 19.22 15.24
CA ILE A 54 -2.13 19.28 15.50
C ILE A 54 -1.81 20.16 16.70
N MET A 55 -2.46 21.32 16.81
CA MET A 55 -2.25 22.23 17.95
C MET A 55 -2.65 21.60 19.30
N TYR A 56 -3.48 20.56 19.28
CA TYR A 56 -3.91 19.83 20.48
C TYR A 56 -3.32 18.42 20.59
N LEU A 57 -2.43 18.01 19.68
CA LEU A 57 -1.69 16.76 19.84
C LEU A 57 -0.80 16.86 21.08
N SER A 58 -0.87 15.86 21.95
CA SER A 58 0.00 15.80 23.10
C SER A 58 1.47 15.73 22.65
N GLU A 59 2.35 16.42 23.37
CA GLU A 59 3.82 16.30 23.22
C GLU A 59 4.30 14.84 23.43
N TYR A 60 3.47 14.02 24.07
CA TYR A 60 3.71 12.60 24.28
C TYR A 60 2.46 11.81 23.87
N TYR A 61 2.64 10.92 22.91
CA TYR A 61 1.62 9.94 22.58
C TYR A 61 2.27 8.59 22.47
N ASN A 62 1.94 7.76 23.43
CA ASN A 62 2.09 6.33 23.32
C ASN A 62 0.66 5.80 23.23
N LEU A 63 0.41 4.81 22.37
CA LEU A 63 -0.89 4.14 22.32
C LEU A 63 -1.27 3.47 23.66
N ASP A 64 -0.56 3.70 24.77
CA ASP A 64 -0.49 2.88 25.99
C ASP A 64 -0.19 1.40 25.66
N ARG A 65 0.37 1.13 24.48
CA ARG A 65 0.33 -0.19 23.82
C ARG A 65 -1.08 -0.79 23.66
N LYS A 66 -2.17 -0.04 23.90
CA LYS A 66 -3.56 -0.49 23.76
C LYS A 66 -3.91 -0.88 22.34
N TYR A 67 -3.37 -0.21 21.31
CA TYR A 67 -3.61 -0.55 19.91
C TYR A 67 -2.33 -0.98 19.21
N VAL A 68 -1.48 -1.71 19.92
CA VAL A 68 -0.22 -2.27 19.41
C VAL A 68 -0.24 -3.77 19.68
N SER A 69 -0.11 -4.56 18.64
CA SER A 69 -0.02 -6.02 18.76
C SER A 69 1.27 -6.47 19.44
N THR A 70 1.35 -7.74 19.82
CA THR A 70 2.51 -8.33 20.50
C THR A 70 3.83 -8.18 19.72
N ILE A 71 4.96 -8.10 20.43
CA ILE A 71 6.29 -8.15 19.81
C ILE A 71 6.56 -9.58 19.34
N LYS A 72 6.88 -9.73 18.05
CA LYS A 72 7.28 -11.00 17.43
C LYS A 72 8.78 -11.00 17.12
N ASN A 73 9.29 -12.12 16.58
CA ASN A 73 10.72 -12.29 16.30
C ASN A 73 10.96 -12.97 14.94
N GLN A 74 11.44 -12.20 13.96
CA GLN A 74 11.79 -12.67 12.61
C GLN A 74 13.03 -13.57 12.56
N LYS A 75 13.81 -13.61 13.65
CA LYS A 75 15.08 -14.33 13.79
C LYS A 75 16.10 -13.89 12.73
N TYR A 76 16.43 -14.77 11.79
CA TYR A 76 17.48 -14.57 10.79
C TYR A 76 16.92 -14.31 9.39
N ASP A 77 15.61 -14.48 9.19
CA ASP A 77 14.96 -14.28 7.89
C ASP A 77 14.88 -12.78 7.58
N GLY A 78 15.07 -12.43 6.30
CA GLY A 78 14.97 -11.07 5.77
C GLY A 78 13.53 -10.58 5.60
N VAL A 79 12.64 -10.89 6.53
CA VAL A 79 11.18 -10.70 6.37
C VAL A 79 10.60 -9.61 7.26
N CYS A 80 11.42 -8.64 7.69
CA CYS A 80 10.97 -7.50 8.51
C CYS A 80 9.76 -6.76 7.91
N TRP A 81 9.70 -6.67 6.58
CA TRP A 81 8.58 -6.09 5.83
C TRP A 81 7.25 -6.78 6.13
N ALA A 82 7.23 -8.11 6.26
CA ALA A 82 6.01 -8.85 6.57
C ALA A 82 5.54 -8.56 8.00
N PHE A 83 6.50 -8.50 8.95
CA PHE A 83 6.22 -8.16 10.35
C PHE A 83 5.72 -6.73 10.51
N SER A 84 6.37 -5.75 9.88
CA SER A 84 5.94 -4.35 9.95
C SER A 84 4.58 -4.13 9.29
N SER A 85 4.34 -4.79 8.16
CA SER A 85 3.08 -4.70 7.41
C SER A 85 1.92 -5.34 8.17
N ASN A 86 2.10 -6.55 8.72
CA ASN A 86 1.07 -7.14 9.58
C ASN A 86 0.84 -6.29 10.83
N ALA A 87 1.89 -5.75 11.46
CA ALA A 87 1.74 -4.91 12.65
C ALA A 87 0.90 -3.66 12.40
N ILE A 88 0.99 -3.02 11.22
CA ILE A 88 0.13 -1.87 10.89
C ILE A 88 -1.32 -2.26 10.60
N LEU A 89 -1.56 -3.43 10.02
CA LEU A 89 -2.90 -3.96 9.84
C LEU A 89 -3.55 -4.32 11.18
N GLU A 90 -2.80 -5.00 12.06
CA GLU A 90 -3.22 -5.35 13.42
C GLU A 90 -3.54 -4.08 14.22
N GLY A 91 -2.64 -3.08 14.22
CA GLY A 91 -2.84 -1.81 14.90
C GLY A 91 -4.08 -1.04 14.41
N TYR A 92 -4.31 -1.00 13.09
CA TYR A 92 -5.52 -0.42 12.53
C TYR A 92 -6.79 -1.12 13.01
N LEU A 93 -6.81 -2.46 12.99
CA LEU A 93 -7.97 -3.23 13.42
C LEU A 93 -8.25 -3.10 14.91
N MET A 94 -7.21 -3.16 15.75
CA MET A 94 -7.32 -2.90 17.19
C MET A 94 -7.96 -1.54 17.46
N LYS A 95 -7.47 -0.49 16.78
CA LYS A 95 -8.00 0.86 16.91
C LYS A 95 -9.44 0.99 16.43
N LYS A 96 -9.75 0.51 15.21
CA LYS A 96 -11.09 0.58 14.61
C LYS A 96 -12.15 -0.14 15.44
N THR A 97 -11.77 -1.25 16.09
CA THR A 97 -12.68 -2.09 16.87
C THR A 97 -12.67 -1.78 18.36
N HIS A 98 -11.76 -0.90 18.81
CA HIS A 98 -11.47 -0.65 20.23
C HIS A 98 -11.09 -1.90 21.03
N ILE A 99 -10.59 -2.95 20.37
CA ILE A 99 -10.09 -4.16 21.01
C ILE A 99 -8.63 -3.91 21.38
N SER A 100 -8.34 -3.93 22.68
CA SER A 100 -7.01 -3.64 23.22
C SER A 100 -6.18 -4.87 23.60
N ASP A 101 -6.73 -6.07 23.41
CA ASP A 101 -5.96 -7.31 23.55
C ASP A 101 -4.95 -7.42 22.39
N PRO A 102 -3.63 -7.34 22.67
CA PRO A 102 -2.59 -7.33 21.66
C PRO A 102 -2.44 -8.66 20.90
N SER A 103 -3.12 -9.72 21.35
CA SER A 103 -3.13 -11.04 20.71
C SER A 103 -4.39 -11.31 19.89
N HIS A 104 -5.37 -10.41 19.92
CA HIS A 104 -6.65 -10.63 19.24
C HIS A 104 -6.51 -10.62 17.71
N PHE A 105 -5.74 -9.68 17.20
CA PHE A 105 -5.31 -9.62 15.81
C PHE A 105 -3.84 -10.01 15.78
N ASP A 106 -3.57 -11.25 15.38
CA ASP A 106 -2.24 -11.82 15.25
C ASP A 106 -2.17 -12.56 13.91
N PHE A 107 -1.59 -11.91 12.91
CA PHE A 107 -1.53 -12.42 11.54
C PHE A 107 -0.21 -13.09 11.22
N SER A 108 -0.26 -14.12 10.39
CA SER A 108 0.87 -14.96 10.03
C SER A 108 1.79 -14.26 9.03
N GLU A 109 2.99 -13.91 9.49
CA GLU A 109 4.08 -13.53 8.59
C GLU A 109 4.57 -14.72 7.76
N ASN A 110 4.46 -15.95 8.30
CA ASN A 110 4.85 -17.17 7.60
C ASN A 110 4.01 -17.39 6.35
N HIS A 111 2.70 -17.18 6.46
CA HIS A 111 1.81 -17.34 5.33
C HIS A 111 2.11 -16.30 4.26
N MET A 112 2.24 -15.03 4.66
CA MET A 112 2.55 -13.93 3.77
C MET A 112 3.86 -14.18 3.01
N LYS A 113 4.95 -14.56 3.72
CA LYS A 113 6.27 -14.78 3.11
C LYS A 113 6.26 -15.92 2.09
N HIS A 114 5.51 -16.99 2.33
CA HIS A 114 5.38 -18.11 1.38
C HIS A 114 4.41 -17.78 0.22
N ALA A 115 3.28 -17.12 0.50
CA ALA A 115 2.27 -16.79 -0.50
C ALA A 115 2.75 -15.76 -1.54
N LEU A 116 3.76 -14.96 -1.17
CA LEU A 116 4.38 -13.93 -2.01
C LEU A 116 5.74 -14.34 -2.59
N SER A 117 6.24 -15.55 -2.32
CA SER A 117 7.46 -16.09 -2.94
C SER A 117 7.10 -16.90 -4.19
N SER A 118 7.87 -16.75 -5.27
CA SER A 118 7.75 -17.56 -6.49
C SER A 118 8.37 -18.96 -6.34
N ALA A 119 9.10 -19.21 -5.25
CA ALA A 119 9.70 -20.50 -4.93
C ALA A 119 8.63 -21.62 -4.92
N GLY A 120 9.04 -22.83 -5.28
CA GLY A 120 8.12 -23.96 -5.43
C GLY A 120 7.16 -23.83 -6.63
N ALA A 121 7.50 -22.97 -7.60
CA ALA A 121 6.70 -22.67 -8.80
C ALA A 121 5.35 -22.00 -8.50
N ASN A 122 5.31 -21.13 -7.49
CA ASN A 122 4.15 -20.32 -7.18
C ASN A 122 3.95 -19.23 -8.24
N LYS A 123 2.91 -19.36 -9.06
CA LYS A 123 2.58 -18.40 -10.13
C LYS A 123 2.06 -17.05 -9.63
N MET A 124 1.76 -16.95 -8.33
CA MET A 124 1.23 -15.74 -7.68
C MET A 124 2.28 -15.10 -6.75
N GLY A 125 3.54 -15.51 -6.89
CA GLY A 125 4.66 -15.06 -6.06
C GLY A 125 5.61 -14.15 -6.82
N PHE A 126 6.19 -13.18 -6.11
CA PHE A 126 7.28 -12.33 -6.56
C PHE A 126 8.58 -13.13 -6.63
N ASP A 127 9.54 -12.69 -7.44
CA ASP A 127 10.83 -13.34 -7.68
C ASP A 127 11.77 -13.23 -6.46
N ARG A 128 11.41 -13.93 -5.37
CA ARG A 128 12.13 -13.97 -4.10
C ARG A 128 11.97 -15.33 -3.43
N GLU A 129 12.97 -15.73 -2.65
CA GLU A 129 12.84 -16.88 -1.74
C GLU A 129 11.95 -16.54 -0.53
N PRO A 130 11.36 -17.54 0.16
CA PRO A 130 10.44 -17.28 1.26
C PRO A 130 11.04 -16.50 2.43
N ASP A 131 12.32 -16.66 2.72
CA ASP A 131 13.08 -15.94 3.75
C ASP A 131 13.73 -14.64 3.26
N GLY A 132 13.59 -14.30 1.98
CA GLY A 132 14.16 -13.08 1.38
C GLY A 132 13.37 -11.80 1.66
N GLY A 133 13.94 -10.66 1.24
CA GLY A 133 13.37 -9.32 1.37
C GLY A 133 12.02 -9.12 0.68
N GLY A 134 11.38 -8.00 0.97
CA GLY A 134 10.09 -7.60 0.38
C GLY A 134 9.76 -6.14 0.73
N ASN A 135 8.53 -5.73 0.44
CA ASN A 135 8.06 -4.36 0.69
C ASN A 135 6.55 -4.25 0.91
N PHE A 136 6.11 -3.05 1.31
CA PHE A 136 4.72 -2.72 1.56
C PHE A 136 3.81 -2.92 0.33
N SER A 137 4.32 -2.71 -0.88
CA SER A 137 3.56 -2.93 -2.11
C SER A 137 3.20 -4.42 -2.29
N MET A 138 4.12 -5.34 -1.97
CA MET A 138 3.85 -6.77 -1.93
C MET A 138 2.80 -7.14 -0.88
N ALA A 139 2.90 -6.58 0.33
CA ALA A 139 1.91 -6.80 1.39
C ALA A 139 0.51 -6.29 0.98
N THR A 140 0.46 -5.12 0.32
CA THR A 140 -0.79 -4.57 -0.23
C THR A 140 -1.41 -5.50 -1.28
N ALA A 141 -0.61 -6.06 -2.19
CA ALA A 141 -1.09 -7.05 -3.16
C ALA A 141 -1.62 -8.33 -2.46
N TYR A 142 -0.97 -8.78 -1.40
CA TYR A 142 -1.43 -9.91 -0.59
C TYR A 142 -2.80 -9.68 0.07
N TRP A 143 -3.04 -8.51 0.65
CA TRP A 143 -4.31 -8.22 1.30
C TRP A 143 -5.46 -7.89 0.36
N THR A 144 -5.18 -7.56 -0.91
CA THR A 144 -6.20 -7.03 -1.85
C THR A 144 -6.53 -7.96 -3.02
N ARG A 145 -5.75 -9.02 -3.27
CA ARG A 145 -5.97 -9.95 -4.37
C ARG A 145 -7.28 -10.75 -4.24
N SER A 146 -7.89 -11.09 -5.37
CA SER A 146 -9.17 -11.83 -5.46
C SER A 146 -9.09 -13.28 -4.99
N THR A 147 -7.90 -13.89 -5.07
CA THR A 147 -7.66 -15.24 -4.53
C THR A 147 -7.62 -15.25 -3.01
N LEU A 148 -7.43 -14.08 -2.38
CA LEU A 148 -7.52 -13.83 -0.95
C LEU A 148 -6.65 -14.77 -0.16
N THR A 149 -5.37 -14.79 -0.50
CA THR A 149 -4.39 -15.59 0.22
C THR A 149 -4.17 -15.07 1.64
N GLY A 150 -4.69 -13.90 2.02
CA GLY A 150 -4.69 -13.51 3.43
C GLY A 150 -5.49 -12.26 3.75
N PRO A 151 -5.35 -11.75 4.98
CA PRO A 151 -4.43 -12.24 6.03
C PRO A 151 -4.83 -13.60 6.59
N VAL A 152 -3.87 -14.37 7.09
CA VAL A 152 -4.08 -15.63 7.81
C VAL A 152 -3.77 -15.41 9.29
N ASP A 153 -4.49 -16.05 10.20
CA ASP A 153 -4.18 -15.95 11.64
C ASP A 153 -2.87 -16.71 11.94
N GLU A 154 -1.98 -16.16 12.77
CA GLU A 154 -0.70 -16.76 13.18
C GLU A 154 -0.88 -18.19 13.72
N LYS A 155 -1.94 -18.45 14.50
CA LYS A 155 -2.25 -19.80 15.02
C LYS A 155 -2.48 -20.86 13.93
N GLN A 156 -2.82 -20.47 12.69
CA GLN A 156 -3.05 -21.38 11.57
C GLN A 156 -1.77 -21.70 10.81
N ASP A 157 -0.80 -20.78 10.84
CA ASP A 157 0.50 -20.93 10.18
C ASP A 157 1.59 -20.19 10.98
N PRO A 158 2.03 -20.76 12.12
CA PRO A 158 2.97 -20.07 12.99
C PRO A 158 4.29 -19.74 12.30
N PHE A 159 4.91 -18.63 12.68
CA PHE A 159 6.18 -18.19 12.13
C PHE A 159 7.29 -19.22 12.36
N VAL A 160 7.94 -19.59 11.26
CA VAL A 160 9.15 -20.41 11.25
C VAL A 160 10.21 -19.64 10.50
N SER A 161 11.32 -19.33 11.18
CA SER A 161 12.51 -18.78 10.52
C SER A 161 13.19 -19.90 9.76
N SER A 162 13.03 -19.88 8.43
CA SER A 162 13.48 -20.92 7.52
C SER A 162 13.24 -20.48 6.08
N GLY A 163 14.25 -20.70 5.24
CA GLY A 163 14.15 -20.64 3.78
C GLY A 163 13.55 -21.90 3.15
N GLU A 164 13.00 -22.83 3.94
CA GLU A 164 12.39 -24.06 3.39
C GLU A 164 11.27 -23.73 2.40
N ILE A 165 11.42 -24.24 1.17
CA ILE A 165 10.42 -24.07 0.12
C ILE A 165 9.21 -24.95 0.42
N ARG A 166 8.10 -24.30 0.77
CA ARG A 166 6.81 -24.94 0.97
C ARG A 166 6.13 -25.24 -0.36
N LYS A 167 5.45 -26.40 -0.47
CA LYS A 167 4.60 -26.69 -1.62
C LYS A 167 3.45 -25.68 -1.69
N VAL A 168 3.24 -25.06 -2.86
CA VAL A 168 2.21 -24.02 -3.08
C VAL A 168 0.83 -24.45 -2.56
N LYS A 169 0.40 -25.67 -2.89
CA LYS A 169 -0.89 -26.23 -2.46
C LYS A 169 -1.07 -26.28 -0.94
N ASP A 170 0.02 -26.33 -0.18
CA ASP A 170 -0.06 -26.38 1.28
C ASP A 170 -0.21 -24.98 1.86
N THR A 171 0.35 -23.94 1.22
CA THR A 171 0.03 -22.52 1.51
C THR A 171 -1.42 -22.18 1.16
N GLU A 172 -1.92 -22.63 0.00
CA GLU A 172 -3.26 -22.33 -0.50
C GLU A 172 -4.40 -22.96 0.31
N LYS A 173 -4.13 -24.09 0.98
CA LYS A 173 -5.12 -24.74 1.87
C LYS A 173 -5.36 -23.96 3.15
N ILE A 174 -4.43 -23.10 3.55
CA ILE A 174 -4.54 -22.37 4.80
C ILE A 174 -5.57 -21.26 4.60
N LYS A 175 -6.66 -21.37 5.35
CA LYS A 175 -7.81 -20.50 5.18
C LYS A 175 -7.49 -19.10 5.69
N ALA A 176 -7.51 -18.12 4.79
CA ALA A 176 -7.47 -16.71 5.13
C ALA A 176 -8.66 -16.30 6.02
N ASN A 177 -8.43 -15.28 6.83
CA ASN A 177 -9.44 -14.64 7.63
C ASN A 177 -10.40 -13.81 6.74
N ASN A 178 -11.35 -13.15 7.39
CA ASN A 178 -12.39 -12.40 6.69
C ASN A 178 -12.08 -10.90 6.60
N HIS A 179 -10.83 -10.48 6.77
CA HIS A 179 -10.40 -9.08 6.64
C HIS A 179 -9.93 -8.82 5.22
N LEU A 180 -10.42 -7.74 4.62
CA LEU A 180 -10.02 -7.27 3.29
C LEU A 180 -9.58 -5.82 3.44
N VAL A 181 -8.32 -5.52 3.15
CA VAL A 181 -7.83 -4.15 3.14
C VAL A 181 -8.51 -3.39 2.00
N THR A 182 -9.15 -2.27 2.31
CA THR A 182 -9.89 -1.43 1.36
C THR A 182 -9.24 -0.08 1.17
N ARG A 183 -8.30 0.32 2.04
CA ARG A 183 -7.53 1.54 1.85
C ARG A 183 -6.14 1.43 2.46
N THR A 184 -5.12 1.80 1.70
CA THR A 184 -3.76 2.05 2.19
C THR A 184 -3.35 3.48 1.86
N ILE A 185 -2.41 4.02 2.62
CA ILE A 185 -1.80 5.32 2.38
C ILE A 185 -0.29 5.15 2.33
N ARG A 186 0.35 5.77 1.35
CA ARG A 186 1.81 5.90 1.20
C ARG A 186 2.14 7.38 1.11
N LEU A 187 3.06 7.82 1.95
CA LEU A 187 3.58 9.18 1.92
C LEU A 187 4.85 9.20 1.07
N ALA A 188 5.02 10.23 0.25
CA ALA A 188 6.24 10.43 -0.52
C ALA A 188 7.45 10.52 0.43
N ASN A 189 8.61 10.06 -0.01
CA ASN A 189 9.85 10.26 0.75
C ASN A 189 10.12 11.76 0.84
N LEU A 190 10.50 12.23 2.04
CA LEU A 190 10.94 13.60 2.21
C LEU A 190 12.25 13.82 1.42
N PRO A 191 12.36 14.87 0.60
CA PRO A 191 13.53 15.08 -0.25
C PRO A 191 14.77 15.38 0.58
N ASP A 192 15.93 14.94 0.10
CA ASP A 192 17.21 15.34 0.68
C ASP A 192 17.35 16.87 0.60
N GLY A 193 17.85 17.50 1.67
CA GLY A 193 17.96 18.96 1.77
C GLY A 193 16.65 19.70 2.09
N CYS A 194 15.58 19.00 2.49
CA CYS A 194 14.34 19.64 2.96
C CYS A 194 14.60 20.68 4.06
N SER A 195 13.75 21.70 4.11
CA SER A 195 13.78 22.71 5.17
C SER A 195 13.36 22.12 6.52
N LYS A 196 13.74 22.82 7.61
CA LYS A 196 13.30 22.46 8.97
C LYS A 196 11.77 22.43 9.10
N GLN A 197 11.08 23.30 8.36
CA GLN A 197 9.62 23.37 8.34
C GLN A 197 9.02 22.14 7.66
N GLN A 198 9.44 21.81 6.43
CA GLN A 198 8.99 20.61 5.72
C GLN A 198 9.21 19.34 6.55
N LYS A 199 10.36 19.23 7.23
CA LYS A 199 10.62 18.12 8.15
C LYS A 199 9.63 18.08 9.31
N SER A 200 9.33 19.24 9.92
CA SER A 200 8.36 19.35 11.01
C SER A 200 6.95 18.96 10.55
N ASP A 201 6.52 19.43 9.38
CA ASP A 201 5.21 19.12 8.81
C ASP A 201 5.08 17.63 8.50
N TYR A 202 6.15 17.02 7.99
CA TYR A 202 6.21 15.58 7.73
C TYR A 202 6.09 14.75 9.03
N ILE A 203 6.80 15.15 10.09
CA ILE A 203 6.71 14.52 11.42
C ILE A 203 5.28 14.64 11.96
N ASN A 204 4.68 15.83 11.91
CA ASN A 204 3.31 16.06 12.35
C ASN A 204 2.31 15.24 11.53
N LYS A 205 2.58 15.03 10.24
CA LYS A 205 1.74 14.17 9.40
C LYS A 205 1.77 12.71 9.85
N ILE A 206 2.95 12.18 10.17
CA ILE A 206 3.09 10.84 10.76
C ILE A 206 2.34 10.75 12.08
N LYS A 207 2.48 11.76 12.97
CA LYS A 207 1.75 11.78 14.25
C LYS A 207 0.24 11.74 14.05
N HIS A 208 -0.29 12.54 13.12
CA HIS A 208 -1.71 12.51 12.78
C HIS A 208 -2.14 11.12 12.28
N PHE A 209 -1.34 10.46 11.44
CA PHE A 209 -1.63 9.08 11.03
C PHE A 209 -1.65 8.08 12.19
N LEU A 210 -0.79 8.23 13.21
CA LEU A 210 -0.84 7.40 14.42
C LEU A 210 -2.14 7.65 15.22
N VAL A 211 -2.56 8.91 15.33
CA VAL A 211 -3.80 9.28 16.02
C VAL A 211 -5.05 8.83 15.27
N GLU A 212 -5.03 8.79 13.94
CA GLU A 212 -6.20 8.42 13.15
C GLU A 212 -6.25 6.91 12.87
N TYR A 213 -5.12 6.30 12.52
CA TYR A 213 -5.07 4.94 11.99
C TYR A 213 -4.32 3.94 12.89
N GLY A 214 -3.63 4.44 13.92
CA GLY A 214 -3.01 3.60 14.96
C GLY A 214 -1.50 3.52 14.80
N SER A 215 -1.03 2.91 13.72
CA SER A 215 0.39 2.62 13.52
C SER A 215 0.82 2.88 12.09
N VAL A 216 2.10 3.18 11.92
CA VAL A 216 2.70 3.57 10.63
C VAL A 216 3.95 2.74 10.41
N GLU A 217 4.10 2.16 9.22
CA GLU A 217 5.33 1.49 8.80
C GLU A 217 6.34 2.55 8.37
N LEU A 218 7.61 2.33 8.72
CA LEU A 218 8.74 3.14 8.31
C LEU A 218 9.91 2.24 7.91
N GLN A 219 10.68 2.70 6.93
CA GLN A 219 11.92 2.06 6.52
C GLN A 219 13.14 2.75 7.13
N ILE A 220 14.12 1.97 7.58
CA ILE A 220 15.38 2.46 8.14
C ILE A 220 16.59 1.69 7.57
N ASP A 221 17.77 2.29 7.74
CA ASP A 221 19.06 1.66 7.45
C ASP A 221 19.71 1.11 8.72
N SER A 222 19.07 0.09 9.27
CA SER A 222 19.47 -0.54 10.51
C SER A 222 20.94 -0.94 10.49
N ASP A 223 21.69 -0.34 11.42
CA ASP A 223 23.08 -0.63 11.68
C ASP A 223 23.30 -0.66 13.19
N SER A 224 23.80 -1.80 13.68
CA SER A 224 24.05 -2.04 15.10
C SER A 224 24.94 -0.97 15.74
N ALA A 225 25.83 -0.32 14.98
CA ALA A 225 26.73 0.72 15.48
C ALA A 225 26.00 2.00 15.93
N TYR A 226 24.76 2.22 15.49
CA TYR A 226 23.98 3.42 15.78
C TYR A 226 22.89 3.19 16.85
N PHE A 227 22.69 1.94 17.27
CA PHE A 227 21.82 1.64 18.42
C PHE A 227 22.54 1.95 19.73
N TYR A 228 21.89 2.73 20.60
CA TYR A 228 22.47 3.19 21.84
C TYR A 228 21.71 2.67 23.07
N PRO A 229 22.17 1.59 23.71
CA PRO A 229 21.62 1.13 24.97
C PRO A 229 22.11 2.02 26.13
N LYS A 230 21.18 2.51 26.97
CA LYS A 230 21.49 3.17 28.25
C LYS A 230 20.64 2.65 29.38
N VAL A 231 21.19 2.65 30.58
CA VAL A 231 20.44 2.46 31.83
C VAL A 231 20.68 3.67 32.72
N ILE A 232 19.60 4.39 33.05
CA ILE A 232 19.65 5.56 33.93
C ILE A 232 18.67 5.30 35.07
N THR A 233 19.16 5.32 36.31
CA THR A 233 18.36 5.05 37.53
C THR A 233 17.46 3.80 37.40
N GLY A 234 18.00 2.72 36.82
CA GLY A 234 17.29 1.45 36.62
C GLY A 234 16.35 1.40 35.40
N LYS A 235 16.08 2.52 34.73
CA LYS A 235 15.28 2.56 33.49
C LYS A 235 16.16 2.30 32.28
N LYS A 236 15.74 1.35 31.43
CA LYS A 236 16.40 1.03 30.15
C LYS A 236 15.96 2.00 29.06
N TYR A 237 16.89 2.32 28.17
CA TYR A 237 16.71 3.11 26.97
C TYR A 237 17.38 2.38 25.80
N MET A 238 16.76 2.46 24.64
CA MET A 238 17.34 2.05 23.37
C MET A 238 16.96 3.13 22.36
N SER A 239 17.95 3.80 21.78
CA SER A 239 17.71 4.85 20.80
C SER A 239 18.52 4.63 19.54
N TYR A 240 18.04 5.13 18.42
CA TYR A 240 18.68 5.00 17.13
C TYR A 240 18.59 6.31 16.34
N TYR A 241 19.71 6.68 15.74
CA TYR A 241 19.81 7.76 14.76
C TYR A 241 21.04 7.52 13.90
N LYS A 242 20.86 7.36 12.59
CA LYS A 242 21.95 7.22 11.62
C LYS A 242 21.92 8.41 10.65
N PRO A 243 22.76 9.44 10.87
CA PRO A 243 22.86 10.52 9.90
C PRO A 243 23.40 10.00 8.56
N ASN A 244 22.99 10.63 7.46
CA ASN A 244 23.51 10.37 6.10
C ASN A 244 23.32 8.92 5.59
N SER A 245 22.24 8.27 6.01
CA SER A 245 21.84 6.98 5.46
C SER A 245 21.48 7.09 3.97
N GLU A 246 22.15 6.33 3.09
CA GLU A 246 21.79 6.27 1.67
C GLU A 246 21.08 4.97 1.27
N THR A 247 21.02 4.01 2.16
CA THR A 247 20.37 2.71 1.93
C THR A 247 19.14 2.53 2.80
N VAL A 248 18.41 1.44 2.57
CA VAL A 248 17.35 0.92 3.44
C VAL A 248 17.56 -0.58 3.52
N ASN A 249 17.50 -1.15 4.71
CA ASN A 249 17.65 -2.59 4.91
C ASN A 249 16.65 -3.18 5.91
N HIS A 250 15.82 -2.37 6.56
CA HIS A 250 14.91 -2.83 7.60
C HIS A 250 13.59 -2.05 7.60
N ALA A 251 12.50 -2.72 7.93
CA ALA A 251 11.17 -2.14 8.06
C ALA A 251 10.67 -2.28 9.50
N VAL A 252 10.11 -1.21 10.05
CA VAL A 252 9.70 -1.10 11.45
C VAL A 252 8.35 -0.41 11.58
N THR A 253 7.73 -0.48 12.75
CA THR A 253 6.41 0.11 12.98
C THR A 253 6.48 1.22 14.02
N ILE A 254 6.18 2.45 13.62
CA ILE A 254 5.97 3.57 14.53
C ILE A 254 4.63 3.36 15.26
N VAL A 255 4.66 3.48 16.59
CA VAL A 255 3.51 3.25 17.49
C VAL A 255 3.30 4.38 18.49
N GLY A 256 4.10 5.43 18.41
CA GLY A 256 4.02 6.58 19.30
C GLY A 256 5.15 7.57 19.07
N TRP A 257 5.19 8.61 19.90
CA TRP A 257 6.20 9.64 19.89
C TRP A 257 6.36 10.33 21.26
N ASP A 258 7.48 11.01 21.44
CA ASP A 258 7.77 11.91 22.54
C ASP A 258 8.61 13.08 22.02
N ASP A 259 8.02 14.27 21.97
CA ASP A 259 8.65 15.50 21.48
C ASP A 259 9.78 16.00 22.39
N ARG A 260 9.84 15.49 23.63
CA ARG A 260 10.86 15.85 24.62
C ARG A 260 11.90 14.76 24.81
N TYR A 261 11.88 13.72 23.97
CA TYR A 261 12.88 12.66 24.05
C TYR A 261 14.27 13.23 23.86
N SER A 262 15.11 13.15 24.90
CA SER A 262 16.36 13.90 24.92
C SER A 262 17.35 13.40 23.87
N LYS A 263 17.88 14.33 23.06
CA LYS A 263 18.96 14.09 22.11
C LYS A 263 20.25 13.53 22.72
N ASN A 264 20.42 13.67 24.03
CA ASN A 264 21.58 13.10 24.75
C ASN A 264 21.43 11.60 25.02
N LEU A 265 20.30 10.99 24.64
CA LEU A 265 20.04 9.56 24.72
C LEU A 265 20.35 8.83 23.40
N PHE A 266 21.04 9.46 22.46
CA PHE A 266 21.50 8.84 21.21
C PHE A 266 23.02 8.74 21.16
N PHE A 267 23.53 7.74 20.44
CA PHE A 267 24.98 7.55 20.24
C PHE A 267 25.56 8.68 19.39
N VAL A 268 24.98 8.89 18.21
CA VAL A 268 25.17 10.13 17.44
C VAL A 268 24.11 11.12 17.89
N LYS A 269 24.51 12.34 18.24
CA LYS A 269 23.61 13.35 18.79
C LYS A 269 22.79 14.01 17.67
N PRO A 270 21.45 13.93 17.67
CA PRO A 270 20.61 14.67 16.73
C PRO A 270 20.60 16.18 17.04
N GLU A 271 20.08 16.98 16.11
CA GLU A 271 20.03 18.45 16.24
C GLU A 271 19.03 18.85 17.33
N ARG A 272 17.87 18.18 17.35
CA ARG A 272 16.73 18.46 18.24
C ARG A 272 16.40 17.31 19.18
N ASP A 273 15.71 17.62 20.28
CA ASP A 273 14.98 16.61 21.05
C ASP A 273 13.76 16.15 20.23
N GLY A 274 13.25 14.96 20.54
CA GLY A 274 12.08 14.40 19.90
C GLY A 274 12.37 13.08 19.17
N ALA A 275 11.52 12.09 19.40
CA ALA A 275 11.67 10.77 18.82
C ALA A 275 10.34 10.04 18.63
N PHE A 276 10.29 9.19 17.63
CA PHE A 276 9.24 8.18 17.47
C PHE A 276 9.52 6.96 18.34
N LEU A 277 8.48 6.42 18.99
CA LEU A 277 8.53 5.10 19.60
C LEU A 277 8.25 4.06 18.52
N VAL A 278 9.18 3.12 18.37
CA VAL A 278 9.17 2.14 17.29
C VAL A 278 9.10 0.73 17.84
N LYS A 279 8.13 -0.05 17.35
CA LYS A 279 8.01 -1.50 17.51
C LYS A 279 8.92 -2.19 16.49
N ASN A 280 9.79 -3.07 16.98
CA ASN A 280 10.68 -3.88 16.17
C ASN A 280 10.22 -5.35 16.10
N SER A 281 10.88 -6.15 15.26
CA SER A 281 10.59 -7.55 14.97
C SER A 281 11.72 -8.49 15.41
N TRP A 282 12.52 -8.11 16.42
CA TRP A 282 13.66 -8.91 16.93
C TRP A 282 13.40 -9.55 18.30
N GLY A 283 12.12 -9.64 18.71
CA GLY A 283 11.70 -10.23 19.97
C GLY A 283 11.74 -9.28 21.16
N SER A 284 10.99 -9.64 22.19
CA SER A 284 10.79 -8.81 23.39
C SER A 284 12.03 -8.66 24.27
N ASN A 285 13.03 -9.52 24.10
CA ASN A 285 14.29 -9.43 24.87
C ASN A 285 15.28 -8.39 24.30
N TRP A 286 14.99 -7.84 23.12
CA TRP A 286 15.83 -6.84 22.47
C TRP A 286 15.36 -5.41 22.81
N GLY A 287 16.27 -4.44 22.89
CA GLY A 287 15.92 -3.03 23.10
C GLY A 287 15.19 -2.76 24.43
N ILE A 288 14.11 -1.98 24.35
CA ILE A 288 13.18 -1.72 25.48
C ILE A 288 11.90 -2.54 25.30
N ASP A 289 11.98 -3.82 25.65
CA ASP A 289 10.90 -4.82 25.50
C ASP A 289 10.47 -5.05 24.04
N GLY A 290 11.43 -5.03 23.09
CA GLY A 290 11.18 -5.12 21.65
C GLY A 290 10.97 -3.77 20.95
N TYR A 291 11.06 -2.67 21.68
CA TYR A 291 10.92 -1.32 21.15
C TYR A 291 12.24 -0.55 21.16
N PHE A 292 12.28 0.59 20.48
CA PHE A 292 13.34 1.59 20.58
C PHE A 292 12.80 2.99 20.22
N TRP A 293 13.60 4.03 20.47
CA TRP A 293 13.32 5.41 20.10
C TRP A 293 14.11 5.81 18.85
N LEU A 294 13.41 6.23 17.80
CA LEU A 294 13.98 6.71 16.54
C LEU A 294 13.96 8.24 16.53
N SER A 295 15.12 8.87 16.36
CA SER A 295 15.21 10.33 16.25
C SER A 295 14.34 10.87 15.12
N TYR A 296 13.67 11.99 15.35
CA TYR A 296 13.00 12.74 14.29
C TYR A 296 13.93 13.21 13.18
N ASP A 297 15.22 13.39 13.46
CA ASP A 297 16.21 13.84 12.48
C ASP A 297 16.70 12.71 11.54
N ASP A 298 16.27 11.46 11.74
CA ASP A 298 16.61 10.34 10.85
C ASP A 298 15.96 10.48 9.44
N LYS A 299 16.40 9.70 8.43
CA LYS A 299 15.77 9.73 7.10
C LYS A 299 14.41 9.01 7.16
N LEU A 300 13.34 9.79 7.14
CA LEU A 300 11.96 9.27 7.19
C LEU A 300 11.52 8.85 5.78
N ARG A 301 11.71 7.57 5.44
CA ARG A 301 11.41 6.98 4.14
C ARG A 301 10.42 5.82 4.25
N GLY A 302 9.70 5.53 3.17
CA GLY A 302 8.82 4.36 3.08
C GLY A 302 7.59 4.42 4.00
N VAL A 303 7.16 5.61 4.39
CA VAL A 303 6.03 5.82 5.31
C VAL A 303 4.74 5.26 4.69
N SER A 304 4.20 4.21 5.30
CA SER A 304 3.04 3.49 4.78
C SER A 304 2.08 3.06 5.91
N LEU A 305 0.78 2.98 5.62
CA LEU A 305 -0.21 2.52 6.60
C LEU A 305 -1.46 1.89 5.95
N VAL A 306 -2.19 1.13 6.76
CA VAL A 306 -3.56 0.70 6.47
C VAL A 306 -4.53 1.75 7.02
N ALA A 307 -5.45 2.22 6.17
CA ALA A 307 -6.42 3.26 6.52
C ALA A 307 -7.87 2.77 6.51
N ASP A 308 -8.14 1.64 5.83
CA ASP A 308 -9.44 0.98 5.91
C ASP A 308 -9.38 -0.53 5.68
N VAL A 309 -10.23 -1.24 6.42
CA VAL A 309 -10.42 -2.69 6.34
C VAL A 309 -11.89 -3.03 6.46
N GLU A 310 -12.33 -3.87 5.54
CA GLU A 310 -13.69 -4.38 5.47
C GLU A 310 -13.78 -5.89 5.65
N LYS A 311 -15.01 -6.38 5.81
CA LYS A 311 -15.25 -7.83 5.86
C LYS A 311 -15.39 -8.41 4.45
N ARG A 312 -14.52 -9.35 4.07
CA ARG A 312 -14.53 -9.99 2.73
C ARG A 312 -15.88 -10.61 2.36
N ARG A 313 -16.58 -11.20 3.31
CA ARG A 313 -17.92 -11.79 3.12
C ARG A 313 -18.99 -10.78 2.63
N LYS A 314 -18.69 -9.47 2.68
CA LYS A 314 -19.54 -8.43 2.06
C LYS A 314 -19.59 -8.56 0.54
N PHE A 315 -18.64 -9.26 -0.08
CA PHE A 315 -18.53 -9.40 -1.53
C PHE A 315 -18.75 -10.85 -1.95
N HIS A 316 -19.37 -11.06 -3.11
CA HIS A 316 -19.47 -12.37 -3.74
C HIS A 316 -18.20 -12.65 -4.54
N HIS A 317 -17.94 -11.83 -5.56
CA HIS A 317 -16.73 -11.89 -6.37
C HIS A 317 -15.90 -10.61 -6.27
N ILE A 318 -14.60 -10.80 -6.45
CA ILE A 318 -13.64 -9.76 -6.82
C ILE A 318 -13.15 -10.18 -8.21
N TYR A 319 -13.35 -9.32 -9.20
CA TYR A 319 -12.82 -9.45 -10.54
C TYR A 319 -11.54 -8.64 -10.62
N GLU A 320 -10.46 -9.26 -11.08
CA GLU A 320 -9.14 -8.65 -11.15
C GLU A 320 -8.33 -9.24 -12.30
N PHE A 321 -7.36 -8.46 -12.75
CA PHE A 321 -6.31 -8.90 -13.66
C PHE A 321 -4.89 -8.57 -13.13
N ASP A 322 -4.81 -8.01 -11.92
CA ASP A 322 -3.60 -7.46 -11.29
C ASP A 322 -3.31 -8.10 -9.91
N PRO A 323 -3.03 -9.41 -9.82
CA PRO A 323 -2.78 -10.08 -8.54
C PRO A 323 -1.48 -9.68 -7.81
N PHE A 324 -0.49 -9.12 -8.50
CA PHE A 324 0.73 -8.51 -7.96
C PHE A 324 0.51 -7.04 -7.57
N GLY A 325 -0.68 -6.48 -7.85
CA GLY A 325 -1.02 -5.10 -7.55
C GLY A 325 -0.28 -4.10 -8.45
N CYS A 326 -0.12 -2.88 -7.96
CA CYS A 326 0.53 -1.81 -8.70
C CYS A 326 2.05 -1.95 -8.66
N THR A 327 2.62 -2.51 -9.73
CA THR A 327 4.08 -2.65 -9.88
C THR A 327 4.69 -1.53 -10.72
N ALA A 328 3.91 -0.77 -11.49
CA ALA A 328 4.40 0.39 -12.22
C ALA A 328 3.33 1.47 -12.40
N ALA A 329 3.76 2.65 -12.86
CA ALA A 329 2.88 3.74 -13.24
C ALA A 329 3.16 4.16 -14.69
N MET A 330 2.11 4.34 -15.49
CA MET A 330 2.22 4.68 -16.91
C MET A 330 1.68 6.08 -17.18
N GLY A 331 2.41 6.88 -17.96
CA GLY A 331 1.90 8.14 -18.53
C GLY A 331 1.50 8.00 -20.00
N ILE A 332 0.61 8.87 -20.47
CA ILE A 332 0.36 9.09 -21.90
C ILE A 332 0.83 10.51 -22.24
N GLY A 333 1.95 10.62 -22.93
CA GLY A 333 2.61 11.91 -23.20
C GLY A 333 2.74 12.80 -21.95
N SER A 334 2.39 14.07 -22.09
CA SER A 334 2.36 15.07 -21.01
C SER A 334 0.94 15.35 -20.47
N LEU A 335 0.02 14.40 -20.62
CA LEU A 335 -1.38 14.62 -20.26
C LEU A 335 -1.57 14.71 -18.73
N THR A 336 -2.41 15.67 -18.32
CA THR A 336 -2.90 15.83 -16.95
C THR A 336 -4.11 14.95 -16.64
N THR A 337 -4.74 14.38 -17.68
CA THR A 337 -5.86 13.44 -17.54
C THR A 337 -5.58 12.20 -18.38
N ASN A 338 -5.77 11.03 -17.78
CA ASN A 338 -5.68 9.75 -18.47
C ASN A 338 -6.83 8.84 -18.01
N PHE A 339 -7.27 7.94 -18.86
CA PHE A 339 -8.32 6.98 -18.59
C PHE A 339 -7.77 5.56 -18.76
N ALA A 340 -8.18 4.65 -17.89
CA ALA A 340 -7.92 3.24 -18.03
C ALA A 340 -9.19 2.44 -17.74
N ALA A 341 -9.38 1.31 -18.40
CA ALA A 341 -10.51 0.44 -18.16
C ALA A 341 -10.15 -1.03 -18.32
N ASN A 342 -10.82 -1.88 -17.54
CA ASN A 342 -10.74 -3.33 -17.65
C ASN A 342 -12.09 -3.88 -18.12
N ARG A 343 -12.07 -4.84 -19.05
CA ARG A 343 -13.24 -5.62 -19.46
C ARG A 343 -13.26 -6.93 -18.70
N PHE A 344 -14.30 -7.12 -17.90
CA PHE A 344 -14.47 -8.32 -17.09
C PHE A 344 -15.55 -9.23 -17.65
N GLN A 345 -15.30 -10.53 -17.56
CA GLN A 345 -16.27 -11.58 -17.81
C GLN A 345 -16.97 -11.94 -16.48
N GLY A 346 -18.27 -11.64 -16.37
CA GLY A 346 -19.14 -12.02 -15.26
C GLY A 346 -19.12 -13.53 -15.01
N LYS A 347 -18.99 -13.91 -13.72
CA LYS A 347 -18.86 -15.30 -13.27
C LYS A 347 -20.21 -15.95 -12.98
N THR A 348 -21.18 -15.21 -12.45
CA THR A 348 -22.54 -15.71 -12.20
C THR A 348 -23.61 -14.71 -12.62
N LYS A 349 -24.82 -15.22 -12.92
CA LYS A 349 -25.99 -14.39 -13.21
C LYS A 349 -26.53 -13.75 -11.92
N GLY A 350 -27.15 -12.58 -12.02
CA GLY A 350 -27.81 -11.93 -10.88
C GLY A 350 -26.82 -11.29 -9.90
N GLU A 351 -25.75 -10.69 -10.43
CA GLU A 351 -24.79 -9.91 -9.65
C GLU A 351 -25.02 -8.40 -9.82
N GLN A 352 -24.73 -7.69 -8.75
CA GLN A 352 -24.64 -6.24 -8.74
C GLN A 352 -23.22 -5.83 -8.37
N LEU A 353 -22.61 -4.99 -9.20
CA LEU A 353 -21.34 -4.32 -8.92
C LEU A 353 -21.58 -3.24 -7.85
N VAL A 354 -20.81 -3.29 -6.77
CA VAL A 354 -21.00 -2.43 -5.59
C VAL A 354 -19.77 -1.59 -5.26
N ASN A 355 -18.58 -2.08 -5.59
CA ASN A 355 -17.35 -1.33 -5.39
C ASN A 355 -16.39 -1.50 -6.57
N VAL A 356 -15.53 -0.52 -6.76
CA VAL A 356 -14.41 -0.54 -7.69
C VAL A 356 -13.15 -0.15 -6.92
N SER A 357 -12.01 -0.77 -7.18
CA SER A 357 -10.75 -0.34 -6.56
C SER A 357 -9.68 0.02 -7.57
N THR A 358 -8.76 0.88 -7.16
CA THR A 358 -7.55 1.22 -7.89
C THR A 358 -6.44 1.67 -6.94
N TYR A 359 -5.30 2.05 -7.51
CA TYR A 359 -4.19 2.69 -6.82
C TYR A 359 -4.06 4.15 -7.24
N ILE A 360 -3.63 4.99 -6.30
CA ILE A 360 -3.20 6.36 -6.54
C ILE A 360 -1.68 6.38 -6.40
N VAL A 361 -1.02 6.80 -7.47
CA VAL A 361 0.46 6.79 -7.57
C VAL A 361 1.05 8.20 -7.61
N VAL A 362 0.19 9.21 -7.75
CA VAL A 362 0.52 10.64 -7.65
C VAL A 362 -0.41 11.24 -6.58
N PRO A 363 0.11 11.88 -5.52
CA PRO A 363 -0.73 12.61 -4.58
C PRO A 363 -1.56 13.70 -5.27
N ASN A 364 -2.71 14.03 -4.68
CA ASN A 364 -3.69 14.99 -5.21
C ASN A 364 -4.34 14.58 -6.55
N THR A 365 -4.25 13.31 -6.96
CA THR A 365 -5.03 12.80 -8.09
C THR A 365 -6.51 12.83 -7.76
N CYS A 366 -7.31 13.34 -8.69
CA CYS A 366 -8.75 13.20 -8.70
C CYS A 366 -9.18 12.11 -9.67
N ILE A 367 -10.22 11.36 -9.32
CA ILE A 367 -10.76 10.28 -10.15
C ILE A 367 -12.24 10.47 -10.48
N ARG A 368 -12.65 9.88 -11.60
CA ARG A 368 -14.06 9.60 -11.93
C ARG A 368 -14.18 8.14 -12.34
N VAL A 369 -15.23 7.46 -11.88
CA VAL A 369 -15.46 6.03 -12.16
C VAL A 369 -16.55 5.91 -13.21
N TYR A 370 -16.33 5.03 -14.18
CA TYR A 370 -17.23 4.76 -15.29
C TYR A 370 -17.54 3.26 -15.37
N ILE A 371 -18.77 2.91 -15.66
CA ILE A 371 -19.22 1.51 -15.77
C ILE A 371 -20.03 1.34 -17.04
N SER A 372 -19.73 0.28 -17.81
CA SER A 372 -20.63 -0.25 -18.84
C SER A 372 -21.22 -1.56 -18.32
N LYS A 373 -22.56 -1.67 -18.36
CA LYS A 373 -23.27 -2.85 -17.87
C LYS A 373 -23.31 -3.99 -18.90
N THR A 374 -23.02 -3.66 -20.15
CA THR A 374 -23.06 -4.60 -21.29
C THR A 374 -21.69 -4.93 -21.85
N GLY A 375 -20.62 -4.31 -21.33
CA GLY A 375 -19.26 -4.46 -21.82
C GLY A 375 -18.92 -3.56 -23.03
N LYS A 376 -19.88 -2.76 -23.50
CA LYS A 376 -19.75 -1.89 -24.66
C LYS A 376 -19.28 -0.49 -24.26
N TRP A 377 -18.58 0.17 -25.18
CA TRP A 377 -18.12 1.54 -24.94
C TRP A 377 -19.26 2.58 -25.02
N SER A 378 -20.31 2.25 -25.78
CA SER A 378 -21.46 3.14 -26.02
C SER A 378 -22.37 3.33 -24.82
N ASP A 379 -22.43 2.39 -23.87
CA ASP A 379 -23.18 2.47 -22.62
C ASP A 379 -22.29 2.71 -21.39
N LEU A 380 -21.02 3.11 -21.60
CA LEU A 380 -20.14 3.50 -20.51
C LEU A 380 -20.72 4.75 -19.82
N GLU A 381 -20.97 4.73 -18.52
CA GLU A 381 -21.58 5.85 -17.80
C GLU A 381 -20.81 6.18 -16.53
N GLU A 382 -20.71 7.47 -16.19
CA GLU A 382 -20.09 7.89 -14.93
C GLU A 382 -21.00 7.50 -13.76
N VAL A 383 -20.42 6.91 -12.72
CA VAL A 383 -21.13 6.54 -11.49
C VAL A 383 -20.65 7.38 -10.30
N LYS A 384 -21.55 7.57 -9.34
CA LYS A 384 -21.24 8.30 -8.10
C LYS A 384 -20.72 7.37 -7.01
N LEU A 385 -19.91 7.92 -6.11
CA LEU A 385 -19.29 7.20 -5.00
C LEU A 385 -19.83 7.69 -3.66
N SER A 386 -20.08 6.77 -2.73
CA SER A 386 -20.73 7.07 -1.44
C SER A 386 -19.73 7.25 -0.29
N ASN A 387 -18.54 6.65 -0.37
CA ASN A 387 -17.52 6.72 0.67
C ASN A 387 -16.50 7.87 0.45
N MET A 388 -16.79 8.79 -0.48
CA MET A 388 -15.96 9.95 -0.79
C MET A 388 -16.83 11.18 -1.09
N THR A 389 -16.31 12.36 -0.76
CA THR A 389 -16.95 13.63 -1.14
C THR A 389 -16.47 14.05 -2.53
N ARG A 390 -17.40 14.41 -3.41
CA ARG A 390 -17.08 14.90 -4.76
C ARG A 390 -16.61 16.36 -4.71
N THR A 391 -15.46 16.64 -5.33
CA THR A 391 -14.85 17.97 -5.47
C THR A 391 -15.33 18.65 -6.75
N GLY A 392 -16.63 18.92 -6.83
CA GLY A 392 -17.27 19.58 -7.98
C GLY A 392 -17.06 18.81 -9.28
N GLU A 393 -16.57 19.49 -10.31
CA GLU A 393 -16.29 18.87 -11.60
C GLU A 393 -15.09 17.94 -11.55
N LYS A 394 -14.07 18.18 -10.73
CA LYS A 394 -12.82 17.39 -10.70
C LYS A 394 -13.00 15.91 -10.33
N GLY A 395 -14.17 15.51 -9.85
CA GLY A 395 -14.45 14.14 -9.42
C GLY A 395 -14.16 13.96 -7.94
N TYR A 396 -13.46 12.90 -7.55
CA TYR A 396 -13.12 12.57 -6.17
C TYR A 396 -11.61 12.67 -6.00
N CYS A 397 -11.12 13.56 -5.16
CA CYS A 397 -9.69 13.84 -5.03
C CYS A 397 -9.09 13.16 -3.80
N MET A 398 -7.86 12.68 -3.93
CA MET A 398 -7.13 11.97 -2.88
C MET A 398 -5.79 12.65 -2.64
N ASP A 399 -5.58 13.07 -1.40
CA ASP A 399 -4.38 13.83 -1.02
C ASP A 399 -3.13 12.93 -0.89
N TYR A 400 -3.29 11.60 -0.95
CA TYR A 400 -2.22 10.63 -0.78
C TYR A 400 -2.24 9.53 -1.84
N ALA A 401 -1.05 8.97 -2.07
CA ALA A 401 -0.89 7.72 -2.80
C ALA A 401 -1.31 6.51 -1.96
N GLY A 402 -1.58 5.39 -2.61
CA GLY A 402 -1.97 4.12 -1.97
C GLY A 402 -3.08 3.40 -2.70
N TYR A 403 -3.56 2.30 -2.14
CA TYR A 403 -4.69 1.54 -2.65
C TYR A 403 -6.01 2.11 -2.11
N ILE A 404 -7.07 2.13 -2.93
CA ILE A 404 -8.39 2.57 -2.52
C ILE A 404 -9.50 1.74 -3.15
N CYS A 405 -10.46 1.31 -2.33
CA CYS A 405 -11.71 0.69 -2.73
C CYS A 405 -12.86 1.70 -2.56
N LEU A 406 -13.55 1.97 -3.66
CA LEU A 406 -14.55 3.01 -3.84
C LEU A 406 -15.93 2.35 -3.84
N GLU A 407 -16.82 2.79 -2.95
CA GLU A 407 -18.19 2.28 -2.87
C GLU A 407 -19.10 3.08 -3.79
N LEU A 408 -19.88 2.40 -4.62
CA LEU A 408 -20.85 3.04 -5.51
C LEU A 408 -22.04 3.54 -4.70
N CYS A 409 -22.56 4.73 -5.02
CA CYS A 409 -23.81 5.22 -4.43
C CYS A 409 -24.99 4.31 -4.75
N GLU A 410 -25.04 3.82 -5.98
CA GLU A 410 -26.08 2.91 -6.47
C GLU A 410 -25.41 1.66 -7.02
N PRO A 411 -25.75 0.46 -6.51
CA PRO A 411 -25.28 -0.78 -7.09
C PRO A 411 -25.66 -0.89 -8.57
N VAL A 412 -24.72 -1.35 -9.39
CA VAL A 412 -24.92 -1.50 -10.82
C VAL A 412 -25.27 -2.95 -11.15
N MET A 413 -26.49 -3.16 -11.60
CA MET A 413 -26.97 -4.46 -12.09
C MET A 413 -26.19 -4.90 -13.32
N LEU A 414 -25.58 -6.08 -13.26
CA LEU A 414 -24.86 -6.67 -14.38
C LEU A 414 -25.83 -7.53 -15.20
N CYS A 415 -26.14 -7.08 -16.42
CA CYS A 415 -27.15 -7.68 -17.28
C CYS A 415 -26.56 -8.71 -18.26
N GLU A 416 -25.29 -8.56 -18.61
CA GLU A 416 -24.61 -9.35 -19.62
C GLU A 416 -23.49 -10.23 -19.03
N LYS A 417 -22.93 -11.06 -19.90
CA LYS A 417 -21.72 -11.82 -19.61
C LYS A 417 -20.50 -10.92 -19.42
N GLU A 418 -20.45 -9.74 -20.03
CA GLU A 418 -19.30 -8.83 -19.91
C GLU A 418 -19.71 -7.47 -19.38
N PHE A 419 -18.78 -6.78 -18.72
CA PHE A 419 -18.93 -5.41 -18.25
C PHE A 419 -17.58 -4.69 -18.28
N LEU A 420 -17.60 -3.36 -18.44
CA LEU A 420 -16.40 -2.53 -18.33
C LEU A 420 -16.40 -1.77 -17.01
N VAL A 421 -15.22 -1.65 -16.42
CA VAL A 421 -14.97 -0.70 -15.34
C VAL A 421 -13.82 0.19 -15.76
N GLY A 422 -14.12 1.48 -15.89
CA GLY A 422 -13.17 2.53 -16.26
C GLY A 422 -12.93 3.51 -15.14
N ILE A 423 -11.72 4.04 -15.08
CA ILE A 423 -11.33 5.11 -14.16
C ILE A 423 -10.59 6.17 -14.96
N GLU A 424 -11.09 7.39 -14.89
CA GLU A 424 -10.39 8.59 -15.34
C GLU A 424 -9.61 9.16 -14.14
N TYR A 425 -8.34 9.46 -14.35
CA TYR A 425 -7.41 9.98 -13.37
C TYR A 425 -6.92 11.35 -13.84
N THR A 426 -6.96 12.34 -12.96
CA THR A 426 -6.55 13.72 -13.25
C THR A 426 -5.60 14.22 -12.16
N ALA A 427 -4.41 14.67 -12.56
CA ALA A 427 -3.37 15.24 -11.69
C ALA A 427 -2.49 16.22 -12.48
N GLU A 428 -1.94 17.21 -11.78
CA GLU A 428 -1.02 18.22 -12.33
C GLU A 428 0.38 18.05 -11.72
N PRO A 429 1.47 18.29 -12.48
CA PRO A 429 1.50 18.69 -13.89
C PRO A 429 1.27 17.53 -14.87
N ILE A 430 1.39 16.28 -14.43
CA ILE A 430 1.20 15.08 -15.26
C ILE A 430 0.48 14.03 -14.41
N ASN A 431 -0.47 13.33 -15.01
CA ASN A 431 -1.15 12.21 -14.38
C ASN A 431 -0.56 10.86 -14.82
N LYS A 432 -0.77 9.82 -14.01
CA LYS A 432 -0.34 8.44 -14.27
C LYS A 432 -1.46 7.43 -14.04
N ILE A 433 -1.41 6.32 -14.77
CA ILE A 433 -2.27 5.15 -14.61
C ILE A 433 -1.48 4.09 -13.82
N PRO A 434 -2.03 3.54 -12.73
CA PRO A 434 -1.43 2.39 -12.05
C PRO A 434 -1.59 1.13 -12.93
N ILE A 435 -0.48 0.43 -13.16
CA ILE A 435 -0.48 -0.79 -13.96
C ILE A 435 0.26 -1.92 -13.24
N GLU A 436 -0.15 -3.15 -13.53
CA GLU A 436 0.63 -4.34 -13.24
C GLU A 436 1.53 -4.61 -14.45
N LEU A 437 2.82 -4.42 -14.24
CA LEU A 437 3.89 -4.62 -15.20
C LEU A 437 4.80 -5.78 -14.79
N LYS A 438 5.25 -6.52 -15.80
CA LYS A 438 6.26 -7.57 -15.66
C LYS A 438 7.67 -6.97 -15.55
N PHE A 439 8.31 -7.20 -14.42
CA PHE A 439 9.74 -6.97 -14.22
C PHE A 439 10.47 -8.30 -14.01
N LYS A 440 11.59 -8.48 -14.71
CA LYS A 440 12.51 -9.59 -14.43
C LYS A 440 13.11 -9.39 -13.03
N HIS A 441 13.26 -10.46 -12.24
CA HIS A 441 13.80 -10.40 -10.88
C HIS A 441 12.88 -9.69 -9.86
N TYR A 442 11.59 -9.50 -10.18
CA TYR A 442 10.63 -8.96 -9.23
C TYR A 442 9.23 -9.55 -9.45
N SER A 443 8.64 -9.34 -10.63
CA SER A 443 7.26 -9.73 -10.97
C SER A 443 7.21 -10.52 -12.28
N SER A 444 8.17 -11.44 -12.48
CA SER A 444 8.33 -12.14 -13.77
C SER A 444 7.13 -13.00 -14.19
N MET A 445 6.30 -13.38 -13.21
CA MET A 445 5.10 -14.20 -13.36
C MET A 445 3.85 -13.40 -13.75
N VAL A 446 3.93 -12.07 -13.86
CA VAL A 446 2.83 -11.22 -14.36
C VAL A 446 2.41 -11.67 -15.76
N THR A 447 1.10 -11.75 -15.97
CA THR A 447 0.50 -12.10 -17.27
C THR A 447 -0.62 -11.14 -17.61
N ALA A 448 -0.68 -10.72 -18.87
CA ALA A 448 -1.78 -9.95 -19.42
C ALA A 448 -2.06 -10.35 -20.87
N LYS A 449 -3.29 -10.16 -21.31
CA LYS A 449 -3.77 -10.60 -22.64
C LYS A 449 -4.47 -9.48 -23.39
N LYS A 450 -4.54 -9.68 -24.70
CA LYS A 450 -5.40 -8.91 -25.61
C LYS A 450 -6.85 -8.88 -25.06
N GLY A 451 -7.49 -7.72 -25.09
CA GLY A 451 -8.88 -7.53 -24.67
C GLY A 451 -9.15 -7.42 -23.16
N GLU A 452 -8.12 -7.47 -22.30
CA GLU A 452 -8.30 -7.34 -20.84
C GLU A 452 -8.36 -5.87 -20.41
N SER A 453 -7.37 -5.08 -20.83
CA SER A 453 -7.16 -3.71 -20.35
C SER A 453 -6.96 -2.72 -21.50
N TYR A 454 -7.45 -1.50 -21.29
CA TYR A 454 -7.56 -0.44 -22.27
C TYR A 454 -7.18 0.90 -21.64
N VAL A 455 -6.68 1.84 -22.44
CA VAL A 455 -6.33 3.20 -22.00
C VAL A 455 -6.83 4.26 -22.95
N ALA A 456 -6.99 5.50 -22.50
CA ALA A 456 -7.33 6.66 -23.34
C ALA A 456 -6.88 7.97 -22.69
N SER A 457 -6.94 9.09 -23.40
CA SER A 457 -6.74 10.42 -22.79
C SER A 457 -7.90 10.84 -21.90
N SER A 458 -9.10 10.29 -22.12
CA SER A 458 -10.29 10.57 -21.31
C SER A 458 -11.38 9.52 -21.53
N ALA A 459 -12.36 9.46 -20.63
CA ALA A 459 -13.55 8.63 -20.81
C ALA A 459 -14.38 9.08 -22.04
N LYS A 460 -14.37 10.38 -22.37
CA LYS A 460 -15.05 10.92 -23.56
C LYS A 460 -14.43 10.38 -24.84
N GLU A 461 -13.10 10.33 -24.90
CA GLU A 461 -12.40 9.73 -26.03
C GLU A 461 -12.68 8.23 -26.13
N ALA A 462 -12.59 7.50 -25.01
CA ALA A 462 -12.88 6.06 -24.99
C ALA A 462 -14.28 5.75 -25.56
N LYS A 463 -15.31 6.52 -25.17
CA LYS A 463 -16.66 6.42 -25.74
C LYS A 463 -16.72 6.70 -27.25
N ALA A 464 -15.95 7.68 -27.71
CA ALA A 464 -15.94 8.09 -29.11
C ALA A 464 -15.26 7.07 -30.03
N ILE A 465 -14.23 6.36 -29.53
CA ILE A 465 -13.55 5.33 -30.32
C ILE A 465 -14.46 4.11 -30.51
N GLY A 466 -15.28 3.78 -29.52
CA GLY A 466 -16.25 2.69 -29.63
C GLY A 466 -15.57 1.34 -29.89
N ASP A 467 -16.11 0.57 -30.82
CA ASP A 467 -15.67 -0.80 -31.11
C ASP A 467 -14.33 -0.89 -31.88
N ASN A 468 -13.69 0.24 -32.22
CA ASN A 468 -12.33 0.27 -32.79
C ASN A 468 -11.25 0.17 -31.69
N GLU A 469 -11.40 -0.83 -30.84
CA GLU A 469 -10.70 -0.89 -29.54
C GLU A 469 -9.25 -1.36 -29.59
N GLU A 470 -8.84 -1.98 -30.69
CA GLU A 470 -7.48 -2.47 -30.89
C GLU A 470 -6.43 -1.35 -30.78
N GLN A 471 -6.80 -0.11 -31.11
CA GLN A 471 -5.87 1.03 -31.08
C GLN A 471 -5.51 1.51 -29.68
N PHE A 472 -6.29 1.10 -28.67
CA PHE A 472 -6.16 1.64 -27.33
C PHE A 472 -6.09 0.56 -26.25
N GLU A 473 -5.86 -0.69 -26.67
CA GLU A 473 -5.40 -1.74 -25.76
C GLU A 473 -4.16 -1.28 -25.00
N LEU A 474 -4.09 -1.69 -23.73
CA LEU A 474 -2.94 -1.44 -22.88
C LEU A 474 -1.79 -2.37 -23.29
N LYS A 475 -1.10 -1.96 -24.35
CA LYS A 475 0.10 -2.59 -24.87
C LYS A 475 1.25 -1.58 -24.86
N LEU A 476 2.38 -2.00 -24.31
CA LEU A 476 3.66 -1.28 -24.30
C LEU A 476 4.63 -1.98 -25.25
N ASP A 477 5.41 -1.21 -26.00
CA ASP A 477 6.24 -1.75 -27.08
C ASP A 477 7.24 -2.80 -26.60
N ASP A 478 7.94 -2.54 -25.49
CA ASP A 478 8.96 -3.45 -24.94
C ASP A 478 8.42 -4.54 -24.01
N TYR A 479 7.16 -4.42 -23.56
CA TYR A 479 6.60 -5.28 -22.51
C TYR A 479 5.37 -6.10 -22.96
N GLY A 480 4.79 -5.79 -24.12
CA GLY A 480 3.56 -6.40 -24.59
C GLY A 480 2.31 -5.89 -23.85
N TYR A 481 1.27 -6.72 -23.76
CA TYR A 481 0.05 -6.39 -23.04
C TYR A 481 0.31 -6.27 -21.54
N GLN A 482 -0.32 -5.29 -20.88
CA GLN A 482 -0.31 -5.09 -19.42
C GLN A 482 -1.74 -4.96 -18.91
N ASN A 483 -1.91 -5.03 -17.58
CA ASN A 483 -3.21 -4.82 -16.95
C ASN A 483 -3.25 -3.53 -16.14
N ALA A 484 -4.34 -2.76 -16.28
CA ALA A 484 -4.56 -1.62 -15.40
C ALA A 484 -4.99 -2.15 -14.02
N CYS A 485 -4.52 -1.51 -12.94
CA CYS A 485 -4.86 -1.93 -11.60
C CYS A 485 -6.28 -1.48 -11.23
N ILE A 486 -7.28 -2.16 -11.79
CA ILE A 486 -8.69 -1.92 -11.56
C ILE A 486 -9.31 -3.24 -11.14
N LYS A 487 -10.00 -3.26 -10.00
CA LYS A 487 -10.77 -4.42 -9.54
C LYS A 487 -12.24 -4.07 -9.39
N ALA A 488 -13.12 -5.03 -9.63
CA ALA A 488 -14.56 -4.87 -9.51
C ALA A 488 -15.11 -5.84 -8.45
N PHE A 489 -15.94 -5.34 -7.53
CA PHE A 489 -16.47 -6.10 -6.41
C PHE A 489 -17.98 -6.24 -6.55
N THR A 490 -18.49 -7.47 -6.58
CA THR A 490 -19.92 -7.70 -6.74
C THR A 490 -20.55 -8.28 -5.48
N ARG A 491 -21.88 -8.19 -5.40
CA ARG A 491 -22.72 -8.93 -4.47
C ARG A 491 -23.74 -9.74 -5.26
N LYS A 492 -24.15 -10.88 -4.70
CA LYS A 492 -25.35 -11.57 -5.17
C LYS A 492 -26.58 -10.77 -4.77
N ILE A 493 -27.54 -10.69 -5.67
CA ILE A 493 -28.90 -10.31 -5.32
C ILE A 493 -29.43 -11.43 -4.42
N ARG A 494 -29.84 -11.10 -3.20
CA ARG A 494 -30.64 -12.04 -2.42
C ARG A 494 -32.01 -12.07 -3.10
N GLU A 495 -32.34 -13.15 -3.78
CA GLU A 495 -33.74 -13.45 -4.07
C GLU A 495 -34.50 -13.43 -2.73
N GLY A 496 -35.65 -12.75 -2.71
CA GLY A 496 -36.30 -12.25 -1.49
C GLY A 496 -36.50 -13.29 -0.38
N LEU A 497 -36.54 -12.77 0.85
CA LEU A 497 -37.31 -13.38 1.95
C LEU A 497 -38.80 -13.36 1.61
#